data_AF-A0A072PVL2-F1
#
_entry.id   AF-A0A072PVL2-F1
#
_cell.length_a   1.000
_cell.length_b   1.000
_cell.length_c   1.000
_cell.angle_alpha   90.00
_cell.angle_beta   90.00
_cell.angle_gamma   90.00
#
_symmetry.space_group_name_H-M   'P 1'
#
loop_
_entity.id
_entity.type
_entity.pdbx_description
1 polymer ?
#
loop_
_entity_poly.entity_id
_entity_poly.type
_entity_poly.pdbx_seq_one_letter_code
_entity_poly.pdbx_strand_id
1 'polypeptide(L)'
;MANLLLLILRHPLRSLIFTHSFFSQILLAILRRLLLPHFPSHQSLRLQIQRAYLAAASLTFPDLTHRLPVGDLSPDRARKVEGTPAYLIPGSRQISDFACPKNGTQACVALFAHGGGYARGEARMYANYMERWVRGAAQAKLDLLFLSVEYPLSTEKSHPAQLNAFIQGYRYLLDSGVKPQNVIFMGDSAGGGLCILSGITLKRFGLPQPAATVLISPWMDLTLSAYQGGNAAVETDYFMMANENVPGLVSLFIGGLPPDSPEVNPLCCQPADIKGLNPQLIFTGGAEFARRDSELWAEKCNEAGVTHKMIIEWGQLHIYAVGSKFTAPAVRGKTDNLIIDWIKEHVK
;
A
#
# COMPACT_ATOMS: atom_id res chain seq x y z
N MET A 1 4.37 -11.00 -27.21
CA MET A 1 4.99 -12.33 -27.38
C MET A 1 6.52 -12.29 -27.47
N ALA A 2 7.14 -11.29 -28.12
CA ALA A 2 8.61 -11.18 -28.23
C ALA A 2 9.38 -11.19 -26.88
N ASN A 3 8.81 -10.58 -25.82
CA ASN A 3 9.47 -10.56 -24.49
C ASN A 3 9.46 -11.90 -23.76
N LEU A 4 8.48 -12.79 -23.99
CA LEU A 4 8.38 -14.06 -23.28
C LEU A 4 9.42 -15.07 -23.80
N LEU A 5 9.60 -15.11 -25.13
CA LEU A 5 10.60 -15.97 -25.77
C LEU A 5 12.03 -15.57 -25.37
N LEU A 6 12.29 -14.26 -25.32
CA LEU A 6 13.55 -13.69 -24.83
C LEU A 6 13.80 -14.02 -23.34
N LEU A 7 12.76 -13.98 -22.51
CA LEU A 7 12.85 -14.36 -21.09
C LEU A 7 13.23 -15.85 -20.93
N ILE A 8 12.57 -16.72 -21.72
CA ILE A 8 12.79 -18.17 -21.73
C ILE A 8 14.22 -18.51 -22.16
N LEU A 9 14.71 -17.86 -23.21
CA LEU A 9 16.06 -18.11 -23.72
C LEU A 9 17.17 -17.58 -22.80
N ARG A 10 16.96 -16.45 -22.11
CA ARG A 10 17.96 -15.86 -21.21
C ARG A 10 18.03 -16.55 -19.84
N HIS A 11 16.93 -17.13 -19.37
CA HIS A 11 16.85 -17.71 -18.01
C HIS A 11 16.09 -19.05 -17.99
N PRO A 12 16.62 -20.11 -18.64
CA PRO A 12 15.88 -21.35 -18.87
C PRO A 12 15.38 -22.03 -17.58
N LEU A 13 16.20 -22.08 -16.53
CA LEU A 13 15.80 -22.65 -15.24
C LEU A 13 14.66 -21.84 -14.58
N ARG A 14 14.76 -20.51 -14.55
CA ARG A 14 13.70 -19.65 -13.99
C ARG A 14 12.40 -19.79 -14.77
N SER A 15 12.49 -19.94 -16.09
CA SER A 15 11.32 -20.15 -16.95
C SER A 15 10.67 -21.52 -16.78
N LEU A 16 11.46 -22.57 -16.50
CA LEU A 16 10.93 -23.88 -16.17
C LEU A 16 10.18 -23.86 -14.83
N ILE A 17 10.76 -23.23 -13.80
CA ILE A 17 10.11 -23.05 -12.50
C ILE A 17 8.82 -22.23 -12.63
N PHE A 18 8.86 -21.13 -13.40
CA PHE A 18 7.69 -20.29 -13.66
C PHE A 18 6.56 -21.10 -14.31
N THR A 19 6.88 -21.81 -15.40
CA THR A 19 5.93 -22.64 -16.15
C THR A 19 5.31 -23.69 -15.24
N HIS A 20 6.13 -24.44 -14.50
CA HIS A 20 5.65 -25.44 -13.57
C HIS A 20 4.70 -24.83 -12.51
N SER A 21 5.14 -23.77 -11.82
CA SER A 21 4.33 -23.11 -10.80
C SER A 21 3.02 -22.57 -11.36
N PHE A 22 3.06 -21.88 -12.50
CA PHE A 22 1.88 -21.31 -13.14
C PHE A 22 0.86 -22.38 -13.52
N PHE A 23 1.27 -23.40 -14.29
CA PHE A 23 0.34 -24.45 -14.75
C PHE A 23 -0.19 -25.32 -13.61
N SER A 24 0.63 -25.63 -12.60
CA SER A 24 0.17 -26.32 -11.39
C SER A 24 -0.93 -25.55 -10.68
N GLN A 25 -0.78 -24.23 -10.51
CA GLN A 25 -1.80 -23.39 -9.89
C GLN A 25 -3.09 -23.28 -10.73
N ILE A 26 -2.99 -23.21 -12.06
CA ILE A 26 -4.14 -23.22 -12.95
C ILE A 26 -4.89 -24.56 -12.86
N LEU A 27 -4.17 -25.68 -12.90
CA LEU A 27 -4.76 -27.01 -12.79
C LEU A 27 -5.50 -27.17 -11.46
N LEU A 28 -4.87 -26.78 -10.34
CA LEU A 28 -5.51 -26.80 -9.02
C LEU A 28 -6.77 -25.92 -8.98
N ALA A 29 -6.73 -24.73 -9.58
CA ALA A 29 -7.88 -23.83 -9.64
C ALA A 29 -9.05 -24.43 -10.43
N ILE A 30 -8.76 -25.10 -11.56
CA ILE A 30 -9.77 -25.80 -12.38
C ILE A 30 -10.33 -27.01 -11.64
N LEU A 31 -9.47 -27.88 -11.09
CA LEU A 31 -9.89 -29.04 -10.31
C LEU A 31 -10.77 -28.63 -9.13
N ARG A 32 -10.41 -27.57 -8.42
CA ARG A 32 -11.20 -27.05 -7.30
C ARG A 32 -12.60 -26.60 -7.73
N ARG A 33 -12.74 -25.95 -8.89
CA ARG A 33 -14.04 -25.55 -9.45
C ARG A 33 -14.90 -26.75 -9.85
N LEU A 34 -14.28 -27.80 -10.37
CA LEU A 34 -14.99 -28.99 -10.86
C LEU A 34 -15.40 -29.92 -9.71
N LEU A 35 -14.55 -30.03 -8.67
CA LEU A 35 -14.68 -31.05 -7.64
C LEU A 35 -15.31 -30.54 -6.33
N LEU A 36 -15.25 -29.23 -6.04
CA LEU A 36 -15.80 -28.67 -4.81
C LEU A 36 -17.14 -27.96 -5.03
N PRO A 37 -18.15 -28.20 -4.18
CA PRO A 37 -19.51 -27.71 -4.37
C PRO A 37 -19.69 -26.21 -4.08
N HIS A 38 -18.73 -25.57 -3.40
CA HIS A 38 -18.80 -24.17 -3.01
C HIS A 38 -17.61 -23.41 -3.57
N PHE A 39 -17.86 -22.64 -4.63
CA PHE A 39 -16.89 -21.70 -5.16
C PHE A 39 -17.32 -20.27 -4.85
N PRO A 40 -16.46 -19.44 -4.22
CA PRO A 40 -16.84 -18.08 -3.87
C PRO A 40 -17.16 -17.25 -5.12
N SER A 41 -18.34 -16.60 -5.13
CA SER A 41 -18.86 -15.85 -6.28
C SER A 41 -17.97 -14.68 -6.75
N HIS A 42 -17.06 -14.23 -5.89
CA HIS A 42 -16.15 -13.11 -6.15
C HIS A 42 -14.85 -13.50 -6.86
N GLN A 43 -14.64 -14.79 -7.15
CA GLN A 43 -13.42 -15.28 -7.78
C GLN A 43 -13.68 -15.72 -9.23
N SER A 44 -13.50 -14.80 -10.18
CA SER A 44 -13.59 -15.12 -11.61
C SER A 44 -12.43 -16.02 -12.07
N LEU A 45 -12.60 -16.77 -13.17
CA LEU A 45 -11.50 -17.56 -13.75
C LEU A 45 -10.33 -16.67 -14.15
N ARG A 46 -10.64 -15.46 -14.65
CA ARG A 46 -9.66 -14.41 -14.95
C ARG A 46 -8.81 -14.07 -13.72
N LEU A 47 -9.44 -13.86 -12.56
CA LEU A 47 -8.73 -13.55 -11.31
C LEU A 47 -7.78 -14.66 -10.89
N GLN A 48 -8.20 -15.92 -11.04
CA GLN A 48 -7.36 -17.08 -10.71
C GLN A 48 -6.15 -17.19 -11.63
N ILE A 49 -6.34 -16.92 -12.93
CA ILE A 49 -5.24 -16.87 -13.89
C ILE A 49 -4.27 -15.75 -13.53
N GLN A 50 -4.79 -14.56 -13.22
CA GLN A 50 -3.97 -13.43 -12.79
C GLN A 50 -3.21 -13.73 -11.48
N ARG A 51 -3.86 -14.37 -10.50
CA ARG A 51 -3.23 -14.82 -9.25
C ARG A 51 -2.10 -15.80 -9.54
N ALA A 52 -2.37 -16.85 -10.32
CA ALA A 52 -1.38 -17.85 -10.69
C ALA A 52 -0.17 -17.21 -11.38
N TYR A 53 -0.42 -16.26 -12.28
CA TYR A 53 0.63 -15.49 -12.94
C TYR A 53 1.46 -14.68 -11.95
N LEU A 54 0.81 -13.89 -11.08
CA LEU A 54 1.52 -13.01 -10.13
C LEU A 54 2.31 -13.82 -9.11
N ALA A 55 1.75 -14.92 -8.59
CA ALA A 55 2.44 -15.81 -7.66
C ALA A 55 3.68 -16.44 -8.32
N ALA A 56 3.53 -17.03 -9.51
CA ALA A 56 4.65 -17.63 -10.25
C ALA A 56 5.71 -16.58 -10.63
N ALA A 57 5.29 -15.40 -11.11
CA ALA A 57 6.18 -14.31 -11.48
C ALA A 57 6.96 -13.77 -10.28
N SER A 58 6.32 -13.63 -9.12
CA SER A 58 6.98 -13.13 -7.91
C SER A 58 8.14 -14.01 -7.44
N LEU A 59 8.06 -15.32 -7.71
CA LEU A 59 9.09 -16.29 -7.33
C LEU A 59 10.29 -16.26 -8.30
N THR A 60 10.05 -16.08 -9.60
CA THR A 60 11.07 -16.33 -10.63
C THR A 60 11.50 -15.09 -11.40
N PHE A 61 10.61 -14.11 -11.55
CA PHE A 61 10.79 -12.90 -12.35
C PHE A 61 10.15 -11.69 -11.65
N PRO A 62 10.73 -11.22 -10.53
CA PRO A 62 10.16 -10.13 -9.74
C PRO A 62 9.92 -8.85 -10.55
N ASP A 63 10.76 -8.57 -11.55
CA ASP A 63 10.63 -7.43 -12.49
C ASP A 63 9.31 -7.44 -13.29
N LEU A 64 8.66 -8.60 -13.39
CA LEU A 64 7.36 -8.72 -14.05
C LEU A 64 6.19 -8.39 -13.11
N THR A 65 6.45 -8.30 -11.80
CA THR A 65 5.49 -7.92 -10.78
C THR A 65 5.53 -6.41 -10.50
N HIS A 66 4.55 -5.91 -9.77
CA HIS A 66 4.47 -4.49 -9.38
C HIS A 66 5.36 -4.17 -8.16
N ARG A 67 6.09 -5.13 -7.58
CA ARG A 67 6.72 -4.98 -6.26
C ARG A 67 8.18 -4.56 -6.29
N LEU A 68 9.03 -5.06 -7.19
CA LEU A 68 10.49 -4.86 -7.07
C LEU A 68 11.21 -5.15 -8.41
N PRO A 69 12.37 -4.54 -8.72
CA PRO A 69 12.88 -3.22 -8.35
C PRO A 69 12.67 -2.19 -9.48
N VAL A 70 12.58 -0.92 -9.12
CA VAL A 70 12.91 0.15 -10.07
C VAL A 70 14.43 0.21 -10.02
N GLY A 71 15.11 -0.03 -11.15
CA GLY A 71 16.57 0.03 -11.19
C GLY A 71 17.14 1.39 -10.74
N ASP A 72 18.33 1.75 -11.19
CA ASP A 72 18.86 3.08 -10.88
C ASP A 72 17.90 4.15 -11.44
N LEU A 73 17.25 4.87 -10.53
CA LEU A 73 16.42 6.02 -10.84
C LEU A 73 17.34 7.23 -10.83
N SER A 74 17.23 8.08 -11.86
CA SER A 74 17.96 9.33 -11.85
C SER A 74 17.53 10.20 -10.65
N PRO A 75 18.43 11.06 -10.13
CA PRO A 75 18.09 11.99 -9.06
C PRO A 75 16.87 12.88 -9.38
N ASP A 76 16.63 13.21 -10.65
CA ASP A 76 15.45 13.98 -11.07
C ASP A 76 14.13 13.24 -10.84
N ARG A 77 14.16 11.91 -10.83
CA ARG A 77 12.98 11.07 -10.60
C ARG A 77 12.79 10.74 -9.12
N ALA A 78 13.87 10.39 -8.44
CA ALA A 78 13.88 10.13 -7.01
C ALA A 78 15.14 10.69 -6.36
N ARG A 79 14.99 11.75 -5.55
CA ARG A 79 16.10 12.41 -4.87
C ARG A 79 16.06 12.11 -3.37
N LYS A 80 17.14 11.58 -2.83
CA LYS A 80 17.28 11.38 -1.39
C LYS A 80 17.28 12.73 -0.67
N VAL A 81 16.56 12.82 0.43
CA VAL A 81 16.53 14.01 1.30
C VAL A 81 17.71 13.95 2.26
N GLU A 82 18.41 15.07 2.42
CA GLU A 82 19.51 15.16 3.38
C GLU A 82 18.96 15.22 4.82
N GLY A 83 19.56 14.45 5.73
CA GLY A 83 19.17 14.42 7.15
C GLY A 83 17.87 13.68 7.48
N THR A 84 17.09 13.24 6.48
CA THR A 84 15.84 12.47 6.67
C THR A 84 15.87 11.23 5.78
N PRO A 85 15.60 10.01 6.30
CA PRO A 85 15.57 8.80 5.49
C PRO A 85 14.31 8.76 4.61
N ALA A 86 14.31 9.55 3.54
CA ALA A 86 13.19 9.68 2.62
C ALA A 86 13.66 10.12 1.23
N TYR A 87 12.79 9.93 0.23
CA TYR A 87 12.98 10.35 -1.14
C TYR A 87 11.87 11.30 -1.59
N LEU A 88 12.27 12.36 -2.30
CA LEU A 88 11.36 13.20 -3.06
C LEU A 88 11.06 12.59 -4.40
N ILE A 89 9.77 12.52 -4.73
CA ILE A 89 9.28 11.98 -6.00
C ILE A 89 8.17 12.90 -6.56
N PRO A 90 8.37 13.56 -7.71
CA PRO A 90 9.60 13.57 -8.50
C PRO A 90 10.75 14.31 -7.78
N GLY A 91 11.96 13.79 -7.91
CA GLY A 91 13.16 14.31 -7.23
C GLY A 91 13.63 15.70 -7.68
N SER A 92 13.20 16.14 -8.87
CA SER A 92 13.47 17.47 -9.43
C SER A 92 12.74 18.62 -8.73
N ARG A 93 11.76 18.32 -7.87
CA ARG A 93 10.97 19.31 -7.12
C ARG A 93 11.55 19.57 -5.74
N GLN A 94 11.22 20.71 -5.15
CA GLN A 94 11.64 21.07 -3.79
C GLN A 94 10.45 21.17 -2.84
N ILE A 95 10.65 20.81 -1.57
CA ILE A 95 9.62 20.91 -0.53
C ILE A 95 9.24 22.37 -0.27
N SER A 96 10.19 23.30 -0.41
CA SER A 96 9.96 24.74 -0.26
C SER A 96 8.85 25.27 -1.19
N ASP A 97 8.65 24.64 -2.36
CA ASP A 97 7.58 24.99 -3.30
C ASP A 97 6.17 24.77 -2.69
N PHE A 98 6.08 23.89 -1.68
CA PHE A 98 4.83 23.48 -1.03
C PHE A 98 4.59 24.18 0.32
N ALA A 99 5.62 24.85 0.87
CA ALA A 99 5.46 25.70 2.05
C ALA A 99 4.70 27.01 1.72
N CYS A 100 4.93 27.55 0.52
CA CYS A 100 4.25 28.74 -0.02
C CYS A 100 3.71 28.46 -1.43
N PRO A 101 2.52 27.84 -1.55
CA PRO A 101 1.92 27.50 -2.83
C PRO A 101 1.71 28.75 -3.70
N LYS A 102 1.89 28.62 -5.02
CA LYS A 102 1.57 29.70 -5.96
C LYS A 102 0.07 30.01 -5.92
N ASN A 103 -0.29 31.30 -6.03
CA ASN A 103 -1.68 31.75 -6.01
C ASN A 103 -2.57 30.96 -7.01
N GLY A 104 -3.68 30.40 -6.50
CA GLY A 104 -4.69 29.72 -7.31
C GLY A 104 -4.42 28.23 -7.60
N THR A 105 -3.39 27.62 -7.01
CA THR A 105 -3.13 26.17 -7.12
C THR A 105 -3.09 25.55 -5.73
N GLN A 106 -3.93 24.54 -5.47
CA GLN A 106 -3.82 23.73 -4.25
C GLN A 106 -2.50 22.95 -4.31
N ALA A 107 -1.78 22.85 -3.19
CA ALA A 107 -0.53 22.12 -3.12
C ALA A 107 -0.57 21.11 -1.98
N CYS A 108 -0.15 19.88 -2.28
CA CYS A 108 -0.17 18.77 -1.34
C CYS A 108 1.18 18.04 -1.35
N VAL A 109 1.68 17.70 -0.17
CA VAL A 109 2.75 16.72 -0.01
C VAL A 109 2.17 15.43 0.57
N ALA A 110 2.26 14.35 -0.20
CA ALA A 110 1.90 13.01 0.27
C ALA A 110 3.11 12.38 0.97
N LEU A 111 3.01 12.20 2.30
CA LEU A 111 3.96 11.40 3.07
C LEU A 111 3.63 9.93 2.86
N PHE A 112 4.50 9.21 2.15
CA PHE A 112 4.20 7.88 1.66
C PHE A 112 4.97 6.78 2.40
N ALA A 113 4.27 5.71 2.79
CA ALA A 113 4.86 4.47 3.29
C ALA A 113 4.54 3.31 2.34
N HIS A 114 5.58 2.65 1.84
CA HIS A 114 5.40 1.48 0.97
C HIS A 114 4.96 0.23 1.74
N GLY A 115 4.29 -0.68 1.04
CA GLY A 115 3.98 -2.02 1.52
C GLY A 115 5.19 -2.96 1.52
N GLY A 116 4.95 -4.28 1.42
CA GLY A 116 6.02 -5.29 1.50
C GLY A 116 6.14 -5.98 2.86
N GLY A 117 5.10 -5.85 3.69
CA GLY A 117 4.99 -6.59 4.95
C GLY A 117 5.99 -6.14 6.01
N TYR A 118 6.40 -4.87 5.97
CA TYR A 118 7.47 -4.26 6.79
C TYR A 118 8.87 -4.83 6.57
N ALA A 119 9.01 -5.96 5.89
CA ALA A 119 10.28 -6.71 5.75
C ALA A 119 10.93 -6.57 4.37
N ARG A 120 10.25 -5.94 3.41
CA ARG A 120 10.69 -5.83 2.02
C ARG A 120 10.26 -4.49 1.42
N GLY A 121 10.98 -4.05 0.40
CA GLY A 121 10.68 -2.81 -0.31
C GLY A 121 11.80 -1.78 -0.15
N GLU A 122 11.62 -0.67 -0.84
CA GLU A 122 12.44 0.54 -0.73
C GLU A 122 11.53 1.74 -1.02
N ALA A 123 11.85 2.93 -0.52
CA ALA A 123 10.99 4.12 -0.68
C ALA A 123 10.73 4.46 -2.16
N ARG A 124 11.64 4.07 -3.04
CA ARG A 124 11.63 4.36 -4.47
C ARG A 124 10.74 3.42 -5.29
N MET A 125 10.27 2.31 -4.70
CA MET A 125 9.70 1.18 -5.44
C MET A 125 8.44 1.52 -6.27
N TYR A 126 7.72 2.57 -5.86
CA TYR A 126 6.50 3.03 -6.53
C TYR A 126 6.66 4.36 -7.29
N ALA A 127 7.90 4.81 -7.56
CA ALA A 127 8.15 6.09 -8.22
C ALA A 127 7.38 6.25 -9.55
N ASN A 128 7.31 5.19 -10.37
CA ASN A 128 6.54 5.20 -11.63
C ASN A 128 5.04 5.51 -11.42
N TYR A 129 4.45 5.02 -10.32
CA TYR A 129 3.04 5.22 -9.99
C TYR A 129 2.81 6.57 -9.32
N MET A 130 3.73 7.01 -8.47
CA MET A 130 3.71 8.35 -7.87
C MET A 130 3.78 9.43 -8.95
N GLU A 131 4.73 9.34 -9.89
CA GLU A 131 4.83 10.29 -11.01
C GLU A 131 3.56 10.32 -11.87
N ARG A 132 2.87 9.19 -11.99
CA ARG A 132 1.58 9.09 -12.69
C ARG A 132 0.48 9.84 -11.93
N TRP A 133 0.40 9.69 -10.60
CA TRP A 133 -0.50 10.49 -9.77
C TRP A 133 -0.15 11.97 -9.81
N VAL A 134 1.13 12.35 -9.80
CA VAL A 134 1.57 13.75 -9.95
C VAL A 134 1.09 14.33 -11.27
N ARG A 135 1.24 13.60 -12.39
CA ARG A 135 0.73 14.05 -13.70
C ARG A 135 -0.80 14.20 -13.72
N GLY A 136 -1.53 13.26 -13.10
CA GLY A 136 -2.99 13.34 -12.99
C GLY A 136 -3.45 14.53 -12.12
N ALA A 137 -2.80 14.73 -10.97
CA ALA A 137 -3.07 15.85 -10.08
C ALA A 137 -2.84 17.20 -10.78
N ALA A 138 -1.76 17.32 -11.55
CA ALA A 138 -1.46 18.53 -12.31
C ALA A 138 -2.59 18.87 -13.33
N GLN A 139 -3.17 17.87 -13.99
CA GLN A 139 -4.33 18.06 -14.88
C GLN A 139 -5.56 18.57 -14.12
N ALA A 140 -5.68 18.21 -12.83
CA ALA A 140 -6.74 18.66 -11.93
C ALA A 140 -6.42 19.96 -11.17
N LYS A 141 -5.35 20.69 -11.55
CA LYS A 141 -4.85 21.90 -10.88
C LYS A 141 -4.45 21.70 -9.41
N LEU A 142 -3.95 20.51 -9.10
CA LEU A 142 -3.36 20.16 -7.80
C LEU A 142 -1.86 19.93 -8.01
N ASP A 143 -1.03 20.70 -7.32
CA ASP A 143 0.40 20.42 -7.25
C ASP A 143 0.62 19.32 -6.21
N LEU A 144 1.22 18.21 -6.62
CA LEU A 144 1.41 17.03 -5.78
C LEU A 144 2.89 16.64 -5.77
N LEU A 145 3.44 16.45 -4.57
CA LEU A 145 4.77 15.93 -4.33
C LEU A 145 4.66 14.75 -3.37
N PHE A 146 5.51 13.74 -3.56
CA PHE A 146 5.65 12.65 -2.61
C PHE A 146 6.94 12.81 -1.81
N LEU A 147 6.83 12.68 -0.49
CA LEU A 147 7.94 12.36 0.40
C LEU A 147 7.79 10.89 0.79
N SER A 148 8.48 10.00 0.09
CA SER A 148 8.41 8.56 0.34
C SER A 148 9.43 8.17 1.41
N VAL A 149 8.98 7.59 2.52
CA VAL A 149 9.81 7.28 3.69
C VAL A 149 10.59 5.99 3.45
N GLU A 150 11.91 6.05 3.64
CA GLU A 150 12.82 4.90 3.67
C GLU A 150 12.90 4.37 5.10
N TYR A 151 11.82 3.72 5.54
CA TYR A 151 11.74 3.20 6.91
C TYR A 151 12.60 1.93 7.08
N PRO A 152 13.18 1.67 8.26
CA PRO A 152 13.95 0.44 8.51
C PRO A 152 13.07 -0.81 8.32
N LEU A 153 13.56 -1.81 7.59
CA LEU A 153 12.82 -3.05 7.41
C LEU A 153 12.81 -3.87 8.71
N SER A 154 11.75 -4.64 8.95
CA SER A 154 11.59 -5.46 10.17
C SER A 154 12.61 -6.60 10.29
N THR A 155 13.28 -6.96 9.19
CA THR A 155 14.44 -7.85 9.18
C THR A 155 15.69 -7.22 9.80
N GLU A 156 15.74 -5.89 9.88
CA GLU A 156 16.85 -5.13 10.47
C GLU A 156 16.47 -4.60 11.86
N LYS A 157 15.28 -4.02 11.98
CA LYS A 157 14.77 -3.42 13.22
C LYS A 157 13.27 -3.62 13.33
N SER A 158 12.80 -4.27 14.39
CA SER A 158 11.37 -4.41 14.69
C SER A 158 10.70 -3.07 15.03
N HIS A 159 9.37 -3.09 15.17
CA HIS A 159 8.59 -1.98 15.72
C HIS A 159 9.18 -1.51 17.06
N PRO A 160 9.24 -0.19 17.35
CA PRO A 160 8.63 0.94 16.63
C PRO A 160 9.52 1.63 15.59
N ALA A 161 10.57 0.97 15.06
CA ALA A 161 11.53 1.64 14.17
C ALA A 161 10.87 2.25 12.91
N GLN A 162 9.90 1.54 12.32
CA GLN A 162 9.14 2.00 11.16
C GLN A 162 8.28 3.21 11.49
N LEU A 163 7.57 3.16 12.61
CA LEU A 163 6.72 4.23 13.12
C LEU A 163 7.53 5.50 13.36
N ASN A 164 8.68 5.36 14.02
CA ASN A 164 9.57 6.47 14.31
C ASN A 164 10.10 7.13 13.02
N ALA A 165 10.47 6.35 12.01
CA ALA A 165 10.90 6.88 10.72
C ALA A 165 9.78 7.65 9.99
N PHE A 166 8.54 7.14 10.02
CA PHE A 166 7.41 7.82 9.41
C PHE A 166 7.07 9.13 10.12
N ILE A 167 7.05 9.13 11.46
CA ILE A 167 6.84 10.33 12.27
C ILE A 167 7.98 11.35 12.07
N GLN A 168 9.23 10.89 11.91
CA GLN A 168 10.35 11.76 11.56
C GLN A 168 10.14 12.44 10.20
N GLY A 169 9.68 11.68 9.19
CA GLY A 169 9.32 12.24 7.89
C GLY A 169 8.21 13.30 7.98
N TYR A 170 7.20 13.06 8.82
CA TYR A 170 6.14 14.05 9.05
C TYR A 170 6.66 15.32 9.74
N ARG A 171 7.47 15.18 10.79
CA ARG A 171 8.11 16.33 11.46
C ARG A 171 8.96 17.14 10.49
N TYR A 172 9.75 16.48 9.66
CA TYR A 172 10.56 17.13 8.65
C TYR A 172 9.73 17.99 7.68
N LEU A 173 8.54 17.53 7.27
CA LEU A 173 7.62 18.33 6.44
C LEU A 173 7.16 19.60 7.18
N LEU A 174 6.75 19.46 8.44
CA LEU A 174 6.30 20.59 9.26
C LEU A 174 7.43 21.59 9.51
N ASP A 175 8.62 21.11 9.85
CA ASP A 175 9.83 21.91 10.08
C ASP A 175 10.29 22.62 8.79
N SER A 176 9.99 22.04 7.63
CA SER A 176 10.21 22.65 6.31
C SER A 176 9.15 23.70 5.93
N GLY A 177 8.19 23.99 6.82
CA GLY A 177 7.15 24.99 6.62
C GLY A 177 5.91 24.49 5.88
N VAL A 178 5.80 23.19 5.57
CA VAL A 178 4.59 22.62 4.97
C VAL A 178 3.50 22.58 6.04
N LYS A 179 2.37 23.24 5.78
CA LYS A 179 1.25 23.27 6.73
C LYS A 179 0.62 21.87 6.86
N PRO A 180 0.17 21.45 8.06
CA PRO A 180 -0.49 20.15 8.25
C PRO A 180 -1.66 19.91 7.30
N GLN A 181 -2.46 20.95 7.01
CA GLN A 181 -3.57 20.91 6.06
C GLN A 181 -3.16 20.72 4.58
N ASN A 182 -1.85 20.73 4.29
CA ASN A 182 -1.28 20.49 2.96
C ASN A 182 -0.50 19.18 2.92
N VAL A 183 -0.60 18.36 3.96
CA VAL A 183 0.00 17.03 4.03
C VAL A 183 -1.11 15.99 4.02
N ILE A 184 -0.93 14.92 3.28
CA ILE A 184 -1.70 13.69 3.45
C ILE A 184 -0.78 12.56 3.83
N PHE A 185 -1.30 11.57 4.56
CA PHE A 185 -0.64 10.28 4.68
C PHE A 185 -1.13 9.37 3.56
N MET A 186 -0.23 8.57 3.01
CA MET A 186 -0.59 7.60 1.98
C MET A 186 0.25 6.34 2.11
N GLY A 187 -0.37 5.18 1.98
CA GLY A 187 0.40 3.94 2.02
C GLY A 187 -0.39 2.73 1.56
N ASP A 188 0.33 1.69 1.15
CA ASP A 188 -0.24 0.43 0.73
C ASP A 188 0.12 -0.71 1.69
N SER A 189 -0.77 -1.69 1.86
CA SER A 189 -0.46 -2.89 2.64
C SER A 189 0.05 -2.55 4.04
N ALA A 190 1.23 -3.05 4.43
CA ALA A 190 1.95 -2.67 5.65
C ALA A 190 2.15 -1.15 5.80
N GLY A 191 2.45 -0.43 4.73
CA GLY A 191 2.57 1.03 4.76
C GLY A 191 1.24 1.74 5.07
N GLY A 192 0.11 1.16 4.64
CA GLY A 192 -1.21 1.64 5.04
C GLY A 192 -1.46 1.47 6.54
N GLY A 193 -1.11 0.31 7.10
CA GLY A 193 -1.13 0.08 8.54
C GLY A 193 -0.23 1.07 9.30
N LEU A 194 0.96 1.36 8.76
CA LEU A 194 1.89 2.35 9.30
C LEU A 194 1.30 3.76 9.33
N CYS A 195 0.61 4.18 8.26
CA CYS A 195 -0.06 5.48 8.21
C CYS A 195 -1.13 5.61 9.30
N ILE A 196 -1.92 4.56 9.55
CA ILE A 196 -2.95 4.55 10.59
C ILE A 196 -2.30 4.63 11.98
N LEU A 197 -1.35 3.74 12.27
CA LEU A 197 -0.62 3.74 13.55
C LEU A 197 0.05 5.09 13.82
N SER A 198 0.62 5.70 12.77
CA SER A 198 1.20 7.04 12.84
C SER A 198 0.15 8.08 13.19
N GLY A 199 -0.97 8.12 12.47
CA GLY A 199 -2.08 9.05 12.71
C GLY A 199 -2.60 9.00 14.15
N ILE A 200 -2.79 7.80 14.70
CA ILE A 200 -3.19 7.58 16.10
C ILE A 200 -2.11 8.12 17.05
N THR A 201 -0.84 7.86 16.75
CA THR A 201 0.29 8.21 17.63
C THR A 201 0.59 9.72 17.63
N LEU A 202 0.20 10.48 16.60
CA LEU A 202 0.47 11.94 16.52
C LEU A 202 0.06 12.70 17.78
N LYS A 203 -1.09 12.34 18.38
CA LYS A 203 -1.60 12.95 19.62
C LYS A 203 -0.60 12.81 20.78
N ARG A 204 0.07 11.67 20.90
CA ARG A 204 1.09 11.41 21.96
C ARG A 204 2.31 12.31 21.79
N PHE A 205 2.59 12.74 20.56
CA PHE A 205 3.70 13.64 20.24
C PHE A 205 3.30 15.13 20.17
N GLY A 206 2.04 15.46 20.45
CA GLY A 206 1.53 16.84 20.31
C GLY A 206 1.57 17.34 18.86
N LEU A 207 1.60 16.45 17.88
CA LEU A 207 1.63 16.80 16.47
C LEU A 207 0.20 16.95 15.92
N PRO A 208 -0.04 17.91 15.01
CA PRO A 208 -1.34 18.07 14.37
C PRO A 208 -1.64 16.89 13.45
N GLN A 209 -2.92 16.63 13.17
CA GLN A 209 -3.30 15.68 12.13
C GLN A 209 -3.00 16.23 10.73
N PRO A 210 -2.64 15.37 9.75
CA PRO A 210 -2.61 15.75 8.35
C PRO A 210 -4.03 16.03 7.83
N ALA A 211 -4.14 16.55 6.60
CA ALA A 211 -5.43 16.86 5.98
C ALA A 211 -6.31 15.62 5.76
N ALA A 212 -5.70 14.52 5.32
CA ALA A 212 -6.37 13.26 5.03
C ALA A 212 -5.39 12.08 4.96
N THR A 213 -5.92 10.85 4.90
CA THR A 213 -5.15 9.62 4.72
C THR A 213 -5.73 8.82 3.56
N VAL A 214 -4.87 8.28 2.70
CA VAL A 214 -5.23 7.37 1.60
C VAL A 214 -4.59 6.00 1.85
N LEU A 215 -5.42 4.98 2.01
CA LEU A 215 -5.04 3.63 2.37
C LEU A 215 -5.32 2.68 1.20
N ILE A 216 -4.30 1.98 0.72
CA ILE A 216 -4.42 1.02 -0.37
C ILE A 216 -4.21 -0.39 0.18
N SER A 217 -5.29 -1.15 0.32
CA SER A 217 -5.27 -2.51 0.87
C SER A 217 -4.52 -2.58 2.21
N PRO A 218 -4.85 -1.72 3.21
CA PRO A 218 -4.07 -1.61 4.44
C PRO A 218 -4.06 -2.94 5.21
N TRP A 219 -2.86 -3.41 5.59
CA TRP A 219 -2.71 -4.56 6.47
C TRP A 219 -2.61 -4.07 7.92
N MET A 220 -3.53 -4.52 8.77
CA MET A 220 -3.69 -4.00 10.13
C MET A 220 -3.73 -5.10 11.18
N ASP A 221 -4.38 -6.22 10.89
CA ASP A 221 -4.54 -7.31 11.85
C ASP A 221 -3.29 -8.19 11.93
N LEU A 222 -2.57 -8.09 13.05
CA LEU A 222 -1.41 -8.92 13.32
C LEU A 222 -1.75 -10.23 14.04
N THR A 223 -3.00 -10.42 14.47
CA THR A 223 -3.50 -11.70 14.97
C THR A 223 -3.83 -12.69 13.83
N LEU A 224 -3.82 -12.19 12.59
CA LEU A 224 -4.11 -12.96 11.38
C LEU A 224 -5.51 -13.59 11.39
N SER A 225 -6.49 -12.92 11.99
CA SER A 225 -7.88 -13.43 12.06
C SER A 225 -8.49 -13.67 10.68
N ALA A 226 -8.09 -12.88 9.68
CA ALA A 226 -8.52 -13.07 8.30
C ALA A 226 -8.14 -14.44 7.73
N TYR A 227 -7.06 -15.06 8.21
CA TYR A 227 -6.54 -16.36 7.79
C TYR A 227 -7.25 -17.54 8.48
N GLN A 228 -7.99 -17.30 9.55
CA GLN A 228 -8.69 -18.34 10.28
C GLN A 228 -9.91 -18.85 9.49
N GLY A 229 -10.15 -20.16 9.53
CA GLY A 229 -11.39 -20.76 9.01
C GLY A 229 -11.51 -20.88 7.49
N GLY A 230 -10.42 -20.79 6.71
CA GLY A 230 -10.45 -21.01 5.26
C GLY A 230 -11.10 -19.87 4.48
N ASN A 231 -10.76 -18.63 4.83
CA ASN A 231 -11.30 -17.44 4.18
C ASN A 231 -10.99 -17.43 2.68
N ALA A 232 -12.04 -17.49 1.87
CA ALA A 232 -11.96 -17.46 0.42
C ALA A 232 -11.16 -16.26 -0.14
N ALA A 233 -11.31 -15.05 0.43
CA ALA A 233 -10.62 -13.86 -0.06
C ALA A 233 -9.11 -13.99 0.14
N VAL A 234 -8.70 -14.51 1.30
CA VAL A 234 -7.31 -14.88 1.59
C VAL A 234 -6.84 -15.92 0.61
N GLU A 235 -7.59 -17.00 0.40
CA GLU A 235 -7.23 -18.09 -0.49
C GLU A 235 -6.98 -17.64 -1.94
N THR A 236 -7.60 -16.54 -2.38
CA THR A 236 -7.35 -15.94 -3.71
C THR A 236 -6.33 -14.84 -3.79
N ASP A 237 -5.72 -14.47 -2.68
CA ASP A 237 -4.64 -13.51 -2.73
C ASP A 237 -3.42 -14.12 -3.44
N TYR A 238 -2.69 -13.33 -4.23
CA TYR A 238 -1.40 -13.79 -4.78
C TYR A 238 -0.28 -13.68 -3.72
N PHE A 239 -0.54 -12.99 -2.62
CA PHE A 239 0.31 -12.96 -1.43
C PHE A 239 0.25 -14.27 -0.62
N MET A 240 -0.50 -15.27 -1.10
CA MET A 240 -0.66 -16.61 -0.55
C MET A 240 0.59 -17.50 -0.67
N MET A 241 1.71 -17.04 -0.12
CA MET A 241 2.60 -17.93 0.64
C MET A 241 2.37 -17.69 2.14
N ALA A 242 1.12 -17.38 2.48
CA ALA A 242 0.77 -16.68 3.70
C ALA A 242 0.68 -17.57 4.94
N ASN A 243 0.33 -18.84 4.79
CA ASN A 243 0.35 -19.78 5.93
C ASN A 243 1.78 -20.07 6.42
N GLU A 244 2.81 -19.81 5.61
CA GLU A 244 4.21 -20.05 5.95
C GLU A 244 4.96 -18.75 6.27
N ASN A 245 4.78 -17.69 5.46
CA ASN A 245 5.62 -16.49 5.56
C ASN A 245 4.96 -15.33 6.34
N VAL A 246 3.64 -15.18 6.31
CA VAL A 246 2.97 -14.04 6.98
C VAL A 246 3.13 -14.08 8.50
N PRO A 247 3.00 -15.23 9.18
CA PRO A 247 3.36 -15.34 10.60
C PRO A 247 4.81 -14.92 10.89
N GLY A 248 5.75 -15.28 10.01
CA GLY A 248 7.14 -14.83 10.11
C GLY A 248 7.29 -13.31 9.97
N LEU A 249 6.57 -12.70 9.02
CA LEU A 249 6.54 -11.23 8.85
C LEU A 249 5.96 -10.52 10.09
N VAL A 250 4.88 -11.06 10.67
CA VAL A 250 4.32 -10.56 11.93
C VAL A 250 5.37 -10.62 13.03
N SER A 251 6.00 -11.78 13.23
CA SER A 251 7.00 -11.99 14.29
C SER A 251 8.18 -11.02 14.17
N LEU A 252 8.66 -10.76 12.95
CA LEU A 252 9.74 -9.79 12.71
C LEU A 252 9.29 -8.36 13.03
N PHE A 253 8.05 -7.99 12.67
CA PHE A 253 7.53 -6.65 12.89
C PHE A 253 7.23 -6.35 14.37
N ILE A 254 6.49 -7.21 15.06
CA ILE A 254 5.99 -6.92 16.42
C ILE A 254 7.09 -6.82 17.48
N GLY A 255 8.29 -7.36 17.22
CA GLY A 255 9.44 -7.20 18.12
C GLY A 255 9.22 -7.74 19.53
N GLY A 256 8.35 -8.74 19.70
CA GLY A 256 7.99 -9.32 20.99
C GLY A 256 6.72 -8.75 21.64
N LEU A 257 6.09 -7.72 21.07
CA LEU A 257 4.78 -7.26 21.50
C LEU A 257 3.69 -8.30 21.18
N PRO A 258 2.61 -8.40 21.98
CA PRO A 258 1.44 -9.19 21.63
C PRO A 258 0.84 -8.74 20.28
N PRO A 259 0.41 -9.67 19.40
CA PRO A 259 -0.16 -9.33 18.10
C PRO A 259 -1.51 -8.59 18.17
N ASP A 260 -2.16 -8.61 19.33
CA ASP A 260 -3.37 -7.86 19.67
C ASP A 260 -3.08 -6.56 20.44
N SER A 261 -1.80 -6.17 20.56
CA SER A 261 -1.44 -4.88 21.15
C SER A 261 -1.85 -3.72 20.23
N PRO A 262 -2.53 -2.67 20.75
CA PRO A 262 -2.92 -1.50 19.97
C PRO A 262 -1.71 -0.69 19.44
N GLU A 263 -0.50 -0.95 19.92
CA GLU A 263 0.73 -0.31 19.40
C GLU A 263 1.11 -0.81 18.00
N VAL A 264 0.74 -2.03 17.66
CA VAL A 264 1.09 -2.69 16.39
C VAL A 264 -0.12 -3.11 15.58
N ASN A 265 -1.30 -3.21 16.22
CA ASN A 265 -2.55 -3.62 15.62
C ASN A 265 -3.64 -2.54 15.86
N PRO A 266 -3.87 -1.63 14.89
CA PRO A 266 -4.82 -0.53 15.08
C PRO A 266 -6.28 -1.00 15.20
N LEU A 267 -6.60 -2.26 14.84
CA LEU A 267 -7.92 -2.84 15.07
C LEU A 267 -8.17 -3.21 16.55
N CYS A 268 -7.14 -3.17 17.39
CA CYS A 268 -7.27 -3.38 18.83
C CYS A 268 -7.45 -2.05 19.60
N CYS A 269 -7.35 -0.90 18.94
CA CYS A 269 -7.61 0.42 19.54
C CYS A 269 -9.10 0.60 19.88
N GLN A 270 -9.37 1.36 20.93
CA GLN A 270 -10.71 1.77 21.31
C GLN A 270 -11.19 2.94 20.43
N PRO A 271 -12.50 3.11 20.21
CA PRO A 271 -13.03 4.25 19.44
C PRO A 271 -12.55 5.63 19.97
N ALA A 272 -12.33 5.74 21.29
CA ALA A 272 -11.81 6.95 21.91
C ALA A 272 -10.35 7.29 21.50
N ASP A 273 -9.54 6.27 21.19
CA ASP A 273 -8.13 6.44 20.79
C ASP A 273 -8.00 7.03 19.38
N ILE A 274 -8.99 6.74 18.53
CA ILE A 274 -9.01 7.15 17.12
C ILE A 274 -9.95 8.36 16.89
N LYS A 275 -10.60 8.86 17.93
CA LYS A 275 -11.45 10.04 17.86
C LYS A 275 -10.63 11.27 17.45
N GLY A 276 -11.08 11.95 16.40
CA GLY A 276 -10.40 13.14 15.88
C GLY A 276 -9.28 12.84 14.88
N LEU A 277 -9.13 11.59 14.43
CA LEU A 277 -8.33 11.30 13.25
C LEU A 277 -8.87 12.07 12.04
N ASN A 278 -7.95 12.41 11.13
CA ASN A 278 -8.30 12.99 9.84
C ASN A 278 -9.14 12.03 8.99
N PRO A 279 -9.81 12.52 7.93
CA PRO A 279 -10.58 11.68 7.02
C PRO A 279 -9.77 10.56 6.36
N GLN A 280 -10.36 9.37 6.22
CA GLN A 280 -9.72 8.14 5.71
C GLN A 280 -10.35 7.65 4.39
N LEU A 281 -9.59 7.61 3.30
CA LEU A 281 -9.98 6.94 2.05
C LEU A 281 -9.36 5.55 2.01
N ILE A 282 -10.18 4.51 1.86
CA ILE A 282 -9.78 3.11 1.96
C ILE A 282 -10.11 2.41 0.65
N PHE A 283 -9.12 1.81 0.00
CA PHE A 283 -9.30 0.94 -1.15
C PHE A 283 -8.99 -0.51 -0.79
N THR A 284 -9.80 -1.45 -1.26
CA THR A 284 -9.51 -2.88 -1.16
C THR A 284 -10.06 -3.65 -2.37
N GLY A 285 -9.32 -4.64 -2.84
CA GLY A 285 -9.81 -5.60 -3.82
C GLY A 285 -10.83 -6.55 -3.20
N GLY A 286 -11.82 -6.98 -3.97
CA GLY A 286 -12.82 -7.94 -3.49
C GLY A 286 -12.26 -9.33 -3.16
N ALA A 287 -11.04 -9.65 -3.63
CA ALA A 287 -10.38 -10.94 -3.48
C ALA A 287 -8.95 -10.80 -2.91
N GLU A 288 -8.82 -10.15 -1.74
CA GLU A 288 -7.55 -9.98 -1.01
C GLU A 288 -7.73 -10.18 0.50
N PHE A 289 -6.63 -10.49 1.20
CA PHE A 289 -6.68 -10.74 2.65
C PHE A 289 -6.98 -9.46 3.46
N ALA A 290 -6.49 -8.30 3.00
CA ALA A 290 -6.64 -7.01 3.67
C ALA A 290 -8.06 -6.44 3.63
N ARG A 291 -8.98 -7.10 2.90
CA ARG A 291 -10.38 -6.67 2.81
C ARG A 291 -11.06 -6.69 4.16
N ARG A 292 -10.91 -7.79 4.92
CA ARG A 292 -11.56 -7.93 6.23
C ARG A 292 -11.07 -6.86 7.20
N ASP A 293 -9.75 -6.67 7.25
CA ASP A 293 -9.12 -5.61 8.04
C ASP A 293 -9.72 -4.24 7.68
N SER A 294 -9.83 -3.95 6.37
CA SER A 294 -10.38 -2.69 5.86
C SER A 294 -11.84 -2.47 6.25
N GLU A 295 -12.67 -3.51 6.21
CA GLU A 295 -14.08 -3.47 6.61
C GLU A 295 -14.19 -3.16 8.13
N LEU A 296 -13.40 -3.85 8.96
CA LEU A 296 -13.35 -3.62 10.42
C LEU A 296 -12.84 -2.22 10.77
N TRP A 297 -11.87 -1.69 10.02
CA TRP A 297 -11.39 -0.32 10.23
C TRP A 297 -12.43 0.73 9.85
N ALA A 298 -13.19 0.51 8.77
CA ALA A 298 -14.28 1.40 8.39
C ALA A 298 -15.39 1.41 9.45
N GLU A 299 -15.75 0.25 10.01
CA GLU A 299 -16.67 0.12 11.13
C GLU A 299 -16.19 0.93 12.35
N LYS A 300 -14.91 0.80 12.72
CA LYS A 300 -14.32 1.60 13.81
C LYS A 300 -14.32 3.09 13.53
N CYS A 301 -14.01 3.51 12.30
CA CYS A 301 -14.10 4.91 11.91
C CYS A 301 -15.53 5.43 12.10
N ASN A 302 -16.54 4.64 11.71
CA ASN A 302 -17.94 4.98 11.91
C ASN A 302 -18.28 5.13 13.42
N GLU A 303 -17.89 4.17 14.25
CA GLU A 303 -18.12 4.20 15.70
C GLU A 303 -17.46 5.41 16.39
N ALA A 304 -16.27 5.80 15.94
CA ALA A 304 -15.51 6.92 16.50
C ALA A 304 -15.91 8.30 15.92
N GLY A 305 -16.81 8.33 14.92
CA GLY A 305 -17.19 9.56 14.21
C GLY A 305 -16.08 10.12 13.31
N VAL A 306 -15.20 9.26 12.80
CA VAL A 306 -14.15 9.60 11.83
C VAL A 306 -14.71 9.47 10.42
N THR A 307 -14.65 10.56 9.65
CA THR A 307 -15.04 10.56 8.24
C THR A 307 -14.22 9.53 7.47
N HIS A 308 -14.88 8.64 6.75
CA HIS A 308 -14.21 7.65 5.92
C HIS A 308 -14.98 7.37 4.64
N LYS A 309 -14.27 6.87 3.64
CA LYS A 309 -14.85 6.36 2.39
C LYS A 309 -14.15 5.08 2.03
N MET A 310 -14.90 3.99 1.95
CA MET A 310 -14.36 2.68 1.58
C MET A 310 -14.81 2.29 0.17
N ILE A 311 -13.87 1.83 -0.64
CA ILE A 311 -14.08 1.38 -2.02
C ILE A 311 -13.62 -0.08 -2.12
N ILE A 312 -14.57 -0.98 -2.33
CA ILE A 312 -14.32 -2.38 -2.64
C ILE A 312 -14.44 -2.56 -4.14
N GLU A 313 -13.34 -2.90 -4.82
CA GLU A 313 -13.36 -3.20 -6.25
C GLU A 313 -13.41 -4.70 -6.48
N TRP A 314 -14.59 -5.19 -6.83
CA TRP A 314 -14.80 -6.59 -7.16
C TRP A 314 -13.99 -7.00 -8.38
N GLY A 315 -13.43 -8.21 -8.37
CA GLY A 315 -12.58 -8.65 -9.47
C GLY A 315 -11.15 -8.11 -9.42
N GLN A 316 -10.72 -7.53 -8.28
CA GLN A 316 -9.36 -7.04 -8.06
C GLN A 316 -8.67 -7.76 -6.88
N LEU A 317 -7.33 -7.75 -6.91
CA LEU A 317 -6.43 -8.39 -5.94
C LEU A 317 -5.71 -7.33 -5.07
N HIS A 318 -4.96 -7.81 -4.07
CA HIS A 318 -4.14 -6.98 -3.18
C HIS A 318 -3.41 -5.85 -3.89
N ILE A 319 -3.59 -4.63 -3.39
CA ILE A 319 -2.99 -3.36 -3.85
C ILE A 319 -3.33 -2.95 -5.29
N TYR A 320 -4.49 -3.38 -5.82
CA TYR A 320 -4.93 -3.00 -7.17
C TYR A 320 -4.95 -1.48 -7.40
N ALA A 321 -5.26 -0.72 -6.33
CA ALA A 321 -5.44 0.72 -6.36
C ALA A 321 -4.13 1.51 -6.55
N VAL A 322 -2.97 0.87 -6.39
CA VAL A 322 -1.69 1.41 -6.87
C VAL A 322 -1.72 1.63 -8.39
N GLY A 323 -2.58 0.90 -9.10
CA GLY A 323 -2.86 1.12 -10.51
C GLY A 323 -1.80 0.51 -11.43
N SER A 324 -1.34 -0.70 -11.09
CA SER A 324 -0.37 -1.45 -11.89
C SER A 324 -0.86 -1.68 -13.33
N LYS A 325 0.04 -2.08 -14.24
CA LYS A 325 -0.31 -2.45 -15.62
C LYS A 325 -1.31 -3.62 -15.73
N PHE A 326 -1.49 -4.39 -14.67
CA PHE A 326 -2.45 -5.51 -14.61
C PHE A 326 -3.87 -5.06 -14.23
N THR A 327 -4.01 -3.85 -13.68
CA THR A 327 -5.31 -3.24 -13.40
C THR A 327 -5.89 -2.69 -14.69
N ALA A 328 -7.16 -2.98 -14.97
CA ALA A 328 -7.83 -2.50 -16.18
C ALA A 328 -7.77 -0.96 -16.25
N PRO A 329 -7.53 -0.34 -17.43
CA PRO A 329 -7.38 1.10 -17.54
C PRO A 329 -8.55 1.91 -16.96
N ALA A 330 -9.79 1.44 -17.14
CA ALA A 330 -10.97 2.10 -16.58
C ALA A 330 -10.98 2.07 -15.03
N VAL A 331 -10.65 0.93 -14.42
CA VAL A 331 -10.54 0.78 -12.96
C VAL A 331 -9.42 1.66 -12.41
N ARG A 332 -8.28 1.68 -13.10
CA ARG A 332 -7.14 2.54 -12.76
C ARG A 332 -7.53 4.02 -12.81
N GLY A 333 -8.11 4.48 -13.91
CA GLY A 333 -8.54 5.87 -14.06
C GLY A 333 -9.58 6.28 -13.02
N LYS A 334 -10.58 5.41 -12.75
CA LYS A 334 -11.53 5.60 -11.64
C LYS A 334 -10.82 5.78 -10.30
N THR A 335 -9.85 4.93 -9.99
CA THR A 335 -9.12 4.95 -8.72
C THR A 335 -8.25 6.21 -8.59
N ASP A 336 -7.52 6.57 -9.63
CA ASP A 336 -6.69 7.78 -9.61
C ASP A 336 -7.52 9.04 -9.40
N ASN A 337 -8.66 9.13 -10.10
CA ASN A 337 -9.58 10.26 -9.95
C ASN A 337 -10.11 10.32 -8.52
N LEU A 338 -10.53 9.19 -7.94
CA LEU A 338 -10.97 9.15 -6.54
C LEU A 338 -9.89 9.61 -5.56
N ILE A 339 -8.62 9.24 -5.78
CA ILE A 339 -7.49 9.71 -4.96
C ILE A 339 -7.32 11.22 -5.11
N ILE A 340 -7.26 11.72 -6.35
CA ILE A 340 -7.04 13.15 -6.62
C ILE A 340 -8.19 14.01 -6.07
N ASP A 341 -9.43 13.59 -6.29
CA ASP A 341 -10.62 14.28 -5.81
C ASP A 341 -10.63 14.32 -4.28
N TRP A 342 -10.28 13.21 -3.63
CA TRP A 342 -10.16 13.14 -2.18
C TRP A 342 -9.10 14.11 -1.63
N ILE A 343 -7.94 14.22 -2.29
CA ILE A 343 -6.90 15.18 -1.89
C ILE A 343 -7.42 16.60 -2.03
N LYS A 344 -8.06 16.93 -3.16
CA LYS A 344 -8.60 18.28 -3.41
C LYS A 344 -9.71 18.68 -2.45
N GLU A 345 -10.52 17.72 -2.01
CA GLU A 345 -11.60 17.96 -1.05
C GLU A 345 -11.06 18.35 0.34
N HIS A 346 -9.91 17.82 0.73
CA HIS A 346 -9.40 17.92 2.10
C HIS A 346 -8.22 18.89 2.27
N VAL A 347 -7.42 19.11 1.23
CA VAL A 347 -6.28 20.03 1.24
C VAL A 347 -6.72 21.47 0.97
N LYS A 348 -6.10 22.45 1.64
CA LYS A 348 -6.50 23.87 1.57
C LYS A 348 -5.62 24.74 0.67
#